data_AF-A0A671QUK4-F1
#
_entry.id   AF-A0A671QUK4-F1
#
_cell.length_a   1.000
_cell.length_b   1.000
_cell.length_c   1.000
_cell.angle_alpha   90.00
_cell.angle_beta   90.00
_cell.angle_gamma   90.00
#
_symmetry.space_group_name_H-M   'P 1'
#
loop_
_entity.id
_entity.type
_entity.pdbx_description
1 polymer ?
#
loop_
_entity_poly.entity_id
_entity_poly.type
_entity_poly.pdbx_seq_one_letter_code
_entity_poly.pdbx_strand_id
1 'polypeptide(L)'
;MLINFISVCVSTGSLFLTKRNTAVNQAIHYETSATKTYKMNAAIHSMLPEVFFSLCFRFNLASINDSDVGLKTDLITINPSQIRFKNLEQNPDPLVERVSVYGNASLAIPAFAYTFCTGQSIKTLKVLHPIRPQQPVAFFSPIYLRTLDRFWKGRGLKSIRLSTGFMLINTALELCEDVHVYGFWPFDTDLQDIPVPYHYYDQMKPHRYMHKMPEEFVRLLQLHSQGALTLHLQPCSSDTR
;
A
#
# COMPACT_ATOMS: atom_id res chain seq x y z
N MET A 1 -2.37 -2.80 -13.05
CA MET A 1 -3.60 -2.30 -12.44
C MET A 1 -3.31 -2.12 -11.00
N LEU A 2 -3.24 -0.86 -10.59
CA LEU A 2 -2.93 -0.50 -9.23
C LEU A 2 -4.03 0.44 -8.80
N ILE A 3 -4.62 0.01 -7.71
CA ILE A 3 -5.91 0.39 -7.19
C ILE A 3 -5.86 1.87 -6.80
N ASN A 4 -6.99 2.54 -6.83
CA ASN A 4 -7.18 3.76 -6.06
C ASN A 4 -8.38 3.44 -5.17
N PHE A 5 -8.28 3.58 -3.85
CA PHE A 5 -9.51 3.54 -3.06
C PHE A 5 -9.59 4.79 -2.20
N ILE A 6 -10.78 5.36 -2.17
CA ILE A 6 -11.11 6.50 -1.36
C ILE A 6 -11.96 5.93 -0.23
N SER A 7 -11.51 6.12 1.00
CA SER A 7 -12.28 5.69 2.16
C SER A 7 -12.32 6.82 3.17
N VAL A 8 -13.45 6.97 3.86
CA VAL A 8 -13.55 7.95 4.95
C VAL A 8 -13.28 7.18 6.23
N CYS A 9 -12.09 7.36 6.79
CA CYS A 9 -11.56 6.57 7.89
C CYS A 9 -11.39 7.37 9.17
N VAL A 10 -11.61 6.72 10.31
CA VAL A 10 -11.08 7.15 11.60
C VAL A 10 -10.24 6.02 12.16
N SER A 11 -8.91 6.16 12.11
CA SER A 11 -8.00 5.05 12.43
C SER A 11 -7.07 5.32 13.60
N THR A 12 -7.15 4.43 14.59
CA THR A 12 -6.09 4.09 15.55
C THR A 12 -5.58 2.66 15.25
N GLY A 13 -4.90 2.45 14.12
CA GLY A 13 -4.64 1.11 13.57
C GLY A 13 -3.23 0.53 13.80
N SER A 14 -3.14 -0.80 13.91
CA SER A 14 -1.91 -1.61 13.99
C SER A 14 -1.23 -1.89 12.63
N LEU A 15 -1.72 -1.27 11.55
CA LEU A 15 -1.27 -1.51 10.17
C LEU A 15 0.22 -1.16 9.98
N PHE A 16 0.69 -0.14 10.68
CA PHE A 16 2.06 0.36 10.57
C PHE A 16 2.83 0.19 11.88
N LEU A 17 4.15 0.04 11.76
CA LEU A 17 5.05 0.19 12.89
C LEU A 17 5.12 1.67 13.29
N THR A 18 4.93 1.93 14.58
CA THR A 18 4.95 3.25 15.21
C THR A 18 5.84 3.19 16.44
N LYS A 19 6.23 4.35 16.96
CA LYS A 19 6.95 4.43 18.25
C LYS A 19 6.13 3.84 19.42
N ARG A 20 4.81 3.82 19.31
CA ARG A 20 3.91 3.30 20.35
C ARG A 20 3.81 1.78 20.37
N ASN A 21 3.85 1.15 19.20
CA ASN A 21 3.66 -0.31 19.07
C ASN A 21 4.95 -1.09 18.78
N THR A 22 6.09 -0.40 18.70
CA THR A 22 7.39 -0.99 18.43
C THR A 22 8.42 -0.46 19.41
N ALA A 23 9.02 -1.31 20.23
CA ALA A 23 10.07 -0.91 21.16
C ALA A 23 11.47 -0.94 20.51
N VAL A 24 12.37 -0.09 21.00
CA VAL A 24 13.81 -0.23 20.71
C VAL A 24 14.28 -1.60 21.18
N ASN A 25 15.14 -2.25 20.38
CA ASN A 25 15.63 -3.62 20.54
C ASN A 25 14.59 -4.73 20.33
N GLN A 26 13.32 -4.41 20.02
CA GLN A 26 12.32 -5.42 19.67
C GLN A 26 12.74 -6.17 18.39
N ALA A 27 12.54 -7.50 18.40
CA ALA A 27 12.70 -8.34 17.22
C ALA A 27 11.42 -8.29 16.36
N ILE A 28 11.56 -7.78 15.15
CA ILE A 28 10.50 -7.69 14.14
C ILE A 28 10.63 -8.88 13.20
N HIS A 29 9.68 -9.81 13.26
CA HIS A 29 9.65 -10.97 12.37
C HIS A 29 9.23 -10.56 10.95
N TYR A 30 9.97 -11.02 9.95
CA TYR A 30 9.61 -10.76 8.54
C TYR A 30 8.32 -11.45 8.16
N GLU A 31 7.42 -10.78 7.43
CA GLU A 31 6.10 -11.29 7.00
C GLU A 31 6.22 -12.70 6.42
N THR A 32 7.15 -12.89 5.48
CA THR A 32 7.30 -14.14 4.72
C THR A 32 8.32 -15.11 5.32
N SER A 33 8.75 -14.91 6.57
CA SER A 33 9.71 -15.80 7.23
C SER A 33 9.29 -16.09 8.67
N ALA A 34 9.42 -17.36 9.08
CA ALA A 34 9.21 -17.75 10.47
C ALA A 34 10.44 -17.50 11.34
N THR A 35 11.64 -17.56 10.76
CA THR A 35 12.91 -17.58 11.50
C THR A 35 13.70 -16.29 11.44
N LYS A 36 13.52 -15.49 10.36
CA LYS A 36 14.28 -14.25 10.21
C LYS A 36 13.60 -13.10 10.94
N THR A 37 14.42 -12.29 11.61
CA THR A 37 13.98 -11.09 12.34
C THR A 37 14.87 -9.90 12.02
N TYR A 38 14.35 -8.70 12.19
CA TYR A 38 15.10 -7.45 12.23
C TYR A 38 15.04 -6.87 13.64
N LYS A 39 16.19 -6.51 14.23
CA LYS A 39 16.23 -5.87 15.54
C LYS A 39 16.06 -4.36 15.38
N MET A 40 14.96 -3.81 15.89
CA MET A 40 14.69 -2.38 15.80
C MET A 40 15.76 -1.59 16.57
N ASN A 41 16.48 -0.70 15.89
CA ASN A 41 17.48 0.15 16.55
C ASN A 41 16.90 1.54 16.86
N ALA A 42 17.55 2.25 17.79
CA ALA A 42 17.08 3.54 18.28
C ALA A 42 16.99 4.61 17.18
N ALA A 43 17.92 4.62 16.22
CA ALA A 43 17.95 5.61 15.14
C ALA A 43 16.79 5.44 14.15
N ILE A 44 16.40 4.20 13.83
CA ILE A 44 15.22 3.95 12.99
C ILE A 44 13.94 4.20 13.77
N HIS A 45 13.90 3.74 15.03
CA HIS A 45 12.77 3.95 15.92
C HIS A 45 12.42 5.43 16.10
N SER A 46 13.41 6.32 16.27
CA SER A 46 13.17 7.75 16.44
C SER A 46 12.51 8.42 15.24
N MET A 47 12.65 7.84 14.04
CA MET A 47 12.05 8.32 12.80
C MET A 47 10.69 7.68 12.48
N LEU A 48 10.23 6.69 13.26
CA LEU A 48 8.90 6.11 13.07
C LEU A 48 7.80 7.13 13.44
N PRO A 49 6.63 7.07 12.78
CA PRO A 49 5.51 7.94 13.13
C PRO A 49 4.96 7.62 14.53
N GLU A 50 4.34 8.63 15.17
CA GLU A 50 3.66 8.49 16.46
C GLU A 50 2.26 7.87 16.30
N VAL A 51 1.49 8.40 15.35
CA VAL A 51 0.12 8.01 15.00
C VAL A 51 -0.02 8.16 13.49
N PHE A 52 -0.92 7.39 12.89
CA PHE A 52 -1.12 7.38 11.45
C PHE A 52 -2.60 7.50 11.11
N PHE A 53 -2.93 8.45 10.23
CA PHE A 53 -4.29 8.69 9.75
C PHE A 53 -4.25 8.96 8.25
N SER A 54 -5.13 8.32 7.49
CA SER A 54 -5.22 8.51 6.03
C SER A 54 -6.63 8.17 5.56
N LEU A 55 -7.14 8.92 4.57
CA LEU A 55 -8.46 8.75 3.98
C LEU A 55 -8.34 8.24 2.53
N CYS A 56 -7.43 8.83 1.75
CA CYS A 56 -7.19 8.41 0.37
C CYS A 56 -5.90 7.58 0.26
N PHE A 57 -6.06 6.33 -0.16
CA PHE A 57 -4.97 5.38 -0.32
C PHE A 57 -4.68 5.15 -1.80
N ARG A 58 -3.43 5.41 -2.18
CA ARG A 58 -2.89 5.14 -3.52
C ARG A 58 -1.76 4.14 -3.43
N PHE A 59 -1.40 3.57 -4.57
CA PHE A 59 -0.51 2.42 -4.59
C PHE A 59 0.69 2.63 -5.51
N ASN A 60 1.84 2.18 -5.03
CA ASN A 60 3.08 1.99 -5.78
C ASN A 60 3.49 3.18 -6.64
N LEU A 61 3.52 4.38 -6.06
CA LEU A 61 3.93 5.60 -6.75
C LEU A 61 3.22 5.77 -8.11
N ALA A 62 1.94 5.39 -8.19
CA ALA A 62 1.13 5.57 -9.38
C ALA A 62 0.95 7.07 -9.70
N SER A 63 0.89 7.42 -10.98
CA SER A 63 0.66 8.82 -11.37
C SER A 63 -0.73 9.27 -10.95
N ILE A 64 -0.86 10.57 -10.73
CA ILE A 64 -2.13 11.23 -10.37
C ILE A 64 -2.50 12.23 -11.46
N ASN A 65 -3.79 12.41 -11.69
CA ASN A 65 -4.36 13.39 -12.61
C ASN A 65 -5.77 13.78 -12.11
N ASP A 66 -6.27 14.91 -12.54
CA ASP A 66 -7.60 15.41 -12.20
C ASP A 66 -8.72 14.83 -13.08
N SER A 67 -8.38 14.22 -14.22
CA SER A 67 -9.35 13.73 -15.19
C SER A 67 -10.02 12.40 -14.82
N ASP A 68 -9.31 11.51 -14.11
CA ASP A 68 -9.75 10.13 -13.88
C ASP A 68 -9.49 9.68 -12.44
N VAL A 69 -8.25 9.81 -11.98
CA VAL A 69 -7.83 9.20 -10.70
C VAL A 69 -7.86 10.16 -9.50
N GLY A 70 -8.07 11.45 -9.75
CA GLY A 70 -8.02 12.53 -8.77
C GLY A 70 -6.60 12.91 -8.29
N LEU A 71 -6.50 14.06 -7.64
CA LEU A 71 -5.23 14.60 -7.11
C LEU A 71 -5.02 14.29 -5.61
N LYS A 72 -6.10 14.09 -4.84
CA LYS A 72 -6.02 13.86 -3.40
C LYS A 72 -5.25 12.58 -3.10
N THR A 73 -4.31 12.64 -2.16
CA THR A 73 -3.52 11.49 -1.69
C THR A 73 -3.17 11.73 -0.23
N ASP A 74 -3.53 10.80 0.66
CA ASP A 74 -3.16 10.87 2.08
C ASP A 74 -2.11 9.81 2.42
N LEU A 75 -2.22 8.63 1.77
CA LEU A 75 -1.23 7.57 1.76
C LEU A 75 -0.88 7.18 0.32
N ILE A 76 0.41 6.99 0.03
CA ILE A 76 0.89 6.31 -1.17
C ILE A 76 1.80 5.14 -0.78
N THR A 77 1.53 3.93 -1.28
CA THR A 77 2.44 2.81 -1.07
C THR A 77 3.65 2.89 -2.00
N ILE A 78 4.75 2.30 -1.57
CA ILE A 78 5.97 2.17 -2.36
C ILE A 78 6.44 0.73 -2.28
N ASN A 79 6.50 0.05 -3.41
CA ASN A 79 7.18 -1.24 -3.45
C ASN A 79 8.69 -1.02 -3.37
N PRO A 80 9.45 -1.82 -2.57
CA PRO A 80 10.90 -1.66 -2.44
C PRO A 80 11.67 -1.79 -3.77
N SER A 81 11.09 -2.42 -4.80
CA SER A 81 11.65 -2.45 -6.14
C SER A 81 11.66 -1.08 -6.83
N GLN A 82 10.75 -0.17 -6.48
CA GLN A 82 10.61 1.17 -7.08
C GLN A 82 11.59 2.21 -6.52
N ILE A 83 12.25 1.87 -5.41
CA ILE A 83 13.23 2.72 -4.71
C ILE A 83 14.66 2.16 -4.79
N ARG A 84 14.95 1.39 -5.85
CA ARG A 84 16.29 0.86 -6.12
C ARG A 84 17.16 1.91 -6.82
N PHE A 85 17.57 2.92 -6.05
CA PHE A 85 18.50 3.95 -6.50
C PHE A 85 19.94 3.56 -6.11
N LYS A 86 20.89 3.61 -7.06
CA LYS A 86 22.29 3.22 -6.81
C LYS A 86 22.96 4.14 -5.77
N ASN A 87 22.82 5.46 -5.93
CA ASN A 87 23.52 6.46 -5.13
C ASN A 87 22.56 7.35 -4.34
N LEU A 88 21.51 6.77 -3.73
CA LEU A 88 20.42 7.54 -3.10
C LEU A 88 20.89 8.52 -2.01
N GLU A 89 21.97 8.20 -1.31
CA GLU A 89 22.55 9.07 -0.28
C GLU A 89 23.31 10.25 -0.86
N GLN A 90 23.88 10.12 -2.07
CA GLN A 90 24.65 11.16 -2.73
C GLN A 90 23.79 12.02 -3.66
N ASN A 91 22.76 11.42 -4.26
CA ASN A 91 21.82 12.09 -5.14
C ASN A 91 20.37 11.66 -4.80
N PRO A 92 19.74 12.33 -3.83
CA PRO A 92 18.37 12.03 -3.43
C PRO A 92 17.32 12.61 -4.38
N ASP A 93 17.68 13.55 -5.24
CA ASP A 93 16.75 14.37 -6.03
C ASP A 93 15.75 13.54 -6.85
N PRO A 94 16.14 12.46 -7.56
CA PRO A 94 15.18 11.66 -8.32
C PRO A 94 14.10 11.00 -7.46
N LEU A 95 14.43 10.61 -6.22
CA LEU A 95 13.44 10.09 -5.29
C LEU A 95 12.59 11.23 -4.73
N VAL A 96 13.22 12.35 -4.35
CA VAL A 96 12.55 13.52 -3.78
C VAL A 96 11.51 14.08 -4.75
N GLU A 97 11.88 14.30 -6.01
CA GLU A 97 10.97 14.74 -7.07
C GLU A 97 9.80 13.76 -7.23
N ARG A 98 10.10 12.47 -7.28
CA ARG A 98 9.09 11.42 -7.47
C ARG A 98 8.07 11.35 -6.34
N VAL A 99 8.46 11.63 -5.10
CA VAL A 99 7.51 11.63 -3.96
C VAL A 99 6.86 12.99 -3.72
N SER A 100 7.44 14.07 -4.25
CA SER A 100 6.95 15.45 -4.07
C SER A 100 5.59 15.69 -4.72
N VAL A 101 5.27 14.95 -5.79
CA VAL A 101 3.96 15.06 -6.47
C VAL A 101 2.78 14.72 -5.56
N TYR A 102 3.01 13.98 -4.47
CA TYR A 102 1.98 13.63 -3.49
C TYR A 102 1.91 14.60 -2.30
N GLY A 103 2.61 15.74 -2.39
CA GLY A 103 2.64 16.74 -1.32
C GLY A 103 3.20 16.17 -0.01
N ASN A 104 2.39 16.21 1.04
CA ASN A 104 2.72 15.69 2.38
C ASN A 104 2.10 14.31 2.66
N ALA A 105 1.58 13.62 1.63
CA ALA A 105 1.02 12.28 1.77
C ALA A 105 2.04 11.32 2.37
N SER A 106 1.60 10.52 3.33
CA SER A 106 2.46 9.56 3.99
C SER A 106 2.90 8.45 3.03
N LEU A 107 4.15 8.02 3.14
CA LEU A 107 4.75 7.00 2.28
C LEU A 107 4.77 5.66 3.00
N ALA A 108 4.07 4.65 2.48
CA ALA A 108 3.98 3.33 3.11
C ALA A 108 4.85 2.28 2.40
N ILE A 109 5.81 1.70 3.11
CA ILE A 109 6.79 0.75 2.53
C ILE A 109 6.74 -0.59 3.28
N PRO A 110 6.59 -1.74 2.59
CA PRO A 110 6.64 -3.05 3.23
C PRO A 110 8.10 -3.48 3.49
N ALA A 111 8.79 -2.72 4.35
CA ALA A 111 10.22 -2.89 4.64
C ALA A 111 10.55 -4.29 5.18
N PHE A 112 9.64 -4.88 5.94
CA PHE A 112 9.80 -6.18 6.58
C PHE A 112 8.97 -7.29 5.94
N ALA A 113 8.56 -7.13 4.67
CA ALA A 113 7.96 -8.23 3.92
C ALA A 113 8.99 -9.34 3.66
N TYR A 114 10.10 -8.97 3.02
CA TYR A 114 11.24 -9.84 2.74
C TYR A 114 12.55 -9.21 3.22
N THR A 115 13.57 -10.00 3.53
CA THR A 115 14.86 -9.48 4.02
C THR A 115 15.56 -8.54 3.04
N PHE A 116 15.39 -8.76 1.74
CA PHE A 116 15.97 -7.89 0.71
C PHE A 116 15.26 -6.53 0.58
N CYS A 117 14.10 -6.34 1.23
CA CYS A 117 13.37 -5.07 1.24
C CYS A 117 13.95 -4.07 2.25
N THR A 118 14.47 -4.56 3.37
CA THR A 118 14.82 -3.75 4.55
C THR A 118 15.85 -2.67 4.25
N GLY A 119 16.96 -3.03 3.61
CA GLY A 119 18.08 -2.13 3.38
C GLY A 119 17.65 -0.88 2.61
N GLN A 120 16.97 -1.06 1.47
CA GLN A 120 16.51 0.07 0.64
C GLN A 120 15.39 0.88 1.30
N SER A 121 14.50 0.22 2.04
CA SER A 121 13.40 0.91 2.73
C SER A 121 13.93 1.81 3.86
N ILE A 122 14.90 1.31 4.64
CA ILE A 122 15.57 2.09 5.68
C ILE A 122 16.40 3.23 5.08
N LYS A 123 17.11 2.97 3.97
CA LYS A 123 17.86 4.00 3.25
C LYS A 123 16.93 5.15 2.81
N THR A 124 15.78 4.79 2.25
CA THR A 124 14.74 5.74 1.85
C THR A 124 14.23 6.57 3.03
N LEU A 125 13.92 5.93 4.17
CA LEU A 125 13.53 6.63 5.39
C LEU A 125 14.60 7.64 5.84
N LYS A 126 15.87 7.21 5.92
CA LYS A 126 16.99 8.07 6.36
C LYS A 126 17.20 9.28 5.47
N VAL A 127 17.01 9.13 4.16
CA VAL A 127 17.19 10.21 3.18
C VAL A 127 16.00 11.17 3.19
N LEU A 128 14.78 10.65 3.20
CA LEU A 128 13.58 11.49 3.13
C LEU A 128 13.27 12.19 4.47
N HIS A 129 13.56 11.57 5.60
CA HIS A 129 13.24 12.14 6.92
C HIS A 129 13.77 13.57 7.14
N PRO A 130 15.06 13.89 6.87
CA PRO A 130 15.56 15.26 6.99
C PRO A 130 15.14 16.20 5.84
N ILE A 131 14.90 15.68 4.63
CA ILE A 131 14.59 16.49 3.44
C ILE A 131 13.10 16.87 3.38
N ARG A 132 12.22 15.95 3.76
CA ARG A 132 10.75 16.08 3.71
C ARG A 132 10.12 15.66 5.04
N PRO A 133 10.40 16.35 6.15
CA PRO A 133 9.92 15.93 7.49
C PRO A 133 8.40 15.93 7.63
N GLN A 134 7.68 16.69 6.79
CA GLN A 134 6.22 16.73 6.75
C GLN A 134 5.59 15.57 5.96
N GLN A 135 6.41 14.76 5.29
CA GLN A 135 5.97 13.61 4.50
C GLN A 135 6.50 12.31 5.16
N PRO A 136 5.79 11.77 6.16
CA PRO A 136 6.31 10.68 6.97
C PRO A 136 6.42 9.38 6.16
N VAL A 137 7.50 8.64 6.41
CA VAL A 137 7.68 7.28 5.87
C VAL A 137 7.30 6.27 6.96
N ALA A 138 6.30 5.45 6.66
CA ALA A 138 5.81 4.39 7.55
C ALA A 138 6.15 3.01 6.99
N PHE A 139 6.43 2.07 7.90
CA PHE A 139 6.64 0.68 7.55
C PHE A 139 5.44 -0.16 7.94
N PHE A 140 4.96 -1.00 7.02
CA PHE A 140 3.88 -1.95 7.34
C PHE A 140 4.29 -2.89 8.48
N SER A 141 3.36 -3.17 9.38
CA SER A 141 3.49 -4.17 10.43
C SER A 141 3.46 -5.57 9.81
N PRO A 142 4.59 -6.32 9.82
CA PRO A 142 4.63 -7.65 9.24
C PRO A 142 3.81 -8.67 10.03
N ILE A 143 3.48 -8.38 11.29
CA ILE A 143 2.56 -9.18 12.10
C ILE A 143 1.15 -9.02 11.56
N TYR A 144 0.69 -7.78 11.36
CA TYR A 144 -0.63 -7.50 10.81
C TYR A 144 -0.81 -8.14 9.43
N LEU A 145 0.15 -7.93 8.50
CA LEU A 145 0.09 -8.51 7.15
C LEU A 145 0.02 -10.05 7.18
N ARG A 146 0.78 -10.69 8.08
CA ARG A 146 0.76 -12.15 8.24
C ARG A 146 -0.56 -12.66 8.81
N THR A 147 -1.15 -11.94 9.77
CA THR A 147 -2.46 -12.27 10.35
C THR A 147 -3.55 -12.19 9.29
N LEU A 148 -3.54 -11.13 8.48
CA LEU A 148 -4.48 -10.95 7.37
C LEU A 148 -4.32 -12.04 6.31
N ASP A 149 -3.08 -12.38 5.92
CA ASP A 149 -2.79 -13.47 4.99
C ASP A 149 -3.34 -14.82 5.50
N ARG A 150 -3.11 -15.15 6.79
CA ARG A 150 -3.66 -16.37 7.40
C ARG A 150 -5.19 -16.37 7.42
N PHE A 151 -5.82 -15.24 7.74
CA PHE A 151 -7.27 -15.09 7.77
C PHE A 151 -7.91 -15.43 6.43
N TRP A 152 -7.34 -14.92 5.33
CA TRP A 152 -7.86 -15.14 3.99
C TRP A 152 -7.51 -16.51 3.41
N LYS A 153 -6.33 -17.06 3.74
CA LYS A 153 -5.98 -18.45 3.43
C LYS A 153 -6.92 -19.44 4.12
N GLY A 154 -7.28 -19.17 5.37
CA GLY A 154 -8.31 -19.94 6.10
C GLY A 154 -9.69 -19.90 5.43
N ARG A 155 -9.95 -18.90 4.57
CA ARG A 155 -11.18 -18.76 3.76
C ARG A 155 -10.99 -19.23 2.31
N GLY A 156 -9.95 -20.03 2.06
CA GLY A 156 -9.74 -20.70 0.79
C GLY A 156 -9.02 -19.86 -0.27
N LEU A 157 -8.48 -18.68 0.05
CA LEU A 157 -7.62 -17.95 -0.86
C LEU A 157 -6.26 -18.66 -1.00
N LYS A 158 -5.79 -18.93 -2.22
CA LYS A 158 -4.59 -19.77 -2.46
C LYS A 158 -3.37 -19.00 -2.97
N SER A 159 -3.36 -17.68 -2.84
CA SER A 159 -2.21 -16.85 -3.23
C SER A 159 -0.98 -17.15 -2.38
N ILE A 160 0.22 -17.02 -2.97
CA ILE A 160 1.47 -17.04 -2.21
C ILE A 160 1.46 -15.87 -1.21
N ARG A 161 1.07 -14.69 -1.69
CA ARG A 161 0.93 -13.46 -0.91
C ARG A 161 -0.26 -12.65 -1.43
N LEU A 162 -1.01 -12.02 -0.53
CA LEU A 162 -2.05 -11.05 -0.89
C LEU A 162 -1.47 -9.88 -1.69
N SER A 163 -2.24 -9.33 -2.64
CA SER A 163 -1.87 -8.06 -3.28
C SER A 163 -1.90 -6.91 -2.28
N THR A 164 -1.06 -5.89 -2.49
CA THR A 164 -1.08 -4.67 -1.65
C THR A 164 -2.47 -4.04 -1.64
N GLY A 165 -3.12 -4.07 -2.80
CA GLY A 165 -4.51 -3.72 -3.01
C GLY A 165 -5.47 -4.33 -2.01
N PHE A 166 -5.52 -5.65 -2.04
CA PHE A 166 -6.42 -6.42 -1.20
C PHE A 166 -6.10 -6.24 0.28
N MET A 167 -4.81 -6.15 0.64
CA MET A 167 -4.39 -5.88 2.01
C MET A 167 -4.93 -4.54 2.53
N LEU A 168 -4.73 -3.46 1.78
CA LEU A 168 -5.18 -2.13 2.23
C LEU A 168 -6.70 -1.96 2.21
N ILE A 169 -7.42 -2.59 1.27
CA ILE A 169 -8.89 -2.58 1.28
C ILE A 169 -9.42 -3.27 2.54
N ASN A 170 -8.83 -4.40 2.92
CA ASN A 170 -9.20 -5.07 4.17
C ASN A 170 -8.91 -4.21 5.39
N THR A 171 -7.78 -3.50 5.40
CA THR A 171 -7.50 -2.57 6.48
C THR A 171 -8.49 -1.40 6.49
N ALA A 172 -8.94 -0.91 5.33
CA ALA A 172 -9.95 0.12 5.27
C ALA A 172 -11.29 -0.37 5.85
N LEU A 173 -11.70 -1.61 5.56
CA LEU A 173 -12.88 -2.23 6.18
C LEU A 173 -12.81 -2.30 7.70
N GLU A 174 -11.61 -2.35 8.29
CA GLU A 174 -11.43 -2.35 9.75
C GLU A 174 -11.48 -0.94 10.37
N LEU A 175 -11.26 0.11 9.57
CA LEU A 175 -10.93 1.45 10.07
C LEU A 175 -11.88 2.55 9.58
N CYS A 176 -12.76 2.24 8.65
CA CYS A 176 -13.52 3.21 7.91
C CYS A 176 -14.99 2.79 7.89
N GLU A 177 -15.89 3.77 8.04
CA GLU A 177 -17.33 3.53 7.98
C GLU A 177 -17.74 3.17 6.55
N ASP A 178 -17.24 3.94 5.58
CA ASP A 178 -17.52 3.75 4.16
C ASP A 178 -16.22 3.51 3.35
N VAL A 179 -16.22 2.42 2.59
CA VAL A 179 -15.08 2.00 1.76
C VAL A 179 -15.49 1.97 0.30
N HIS A 180 -14.94 2.89 -0.50
CA HIS A 180 -15.14 2.93 -1.94
C HIS A 180 -13.86 2.55 -2.68
N VAL A 181 -13.91 1.46 -3.43
CA VAL A 181 -12.77 0.89 -4.14
C VAL A 181 -12.90 1.18 -5.62
N TYR A 182 -11.85 1.77 -6.20
CA TYR A 182 -11.73 2.07 -7.62
C TYR A 182 -10.53 1.34 -8.23
N GLY A 183 -10.62 0.96 -9.50
CA GLY A 183 -9.48 0.40 -10.24
C GLY A 183 -9.00 -0.98 -9.76
N PHE A 184 -9.81 -1.73 -8.99
CA PHE A 184 -9.56 -3.14 -8.71
C PHE A 184 -10.28 -4.02 -9.74
N TRP A 185 -9.63 -4.34 -10.86
CA TRP A 185 -10.26 -5.03 -11.99
C TRP A 185 -9.33 -6.04 -12.68
N PRO A 186 -8.95 -7.20 -12.09
CA PRO A 186 -7.76 -8.01 -12.42
C PRO A 186 -7.75 -8.71 -13.80
N PHE A 187 -8.54 -8.24 -14.75
CA PHE A 187 -8.74 -8.78 -16.09
C PHE A 187 -8.13 -7.85 -17.16
N ASP A 188 -7.96 -8.38 -18.36
CA ASP A 188 -7.37 -7.69 -19.52
C ASP A 188 -8.40 -7.11 -20.48
N THR A 189 -9.69 -7.33 -20.22
CA THR A 189 -10.82 -6.70 -20.91
C THR A 189 -11.77 -6.07 -19.91
N ASP A 190 -12.51 -5.03 -20.32
CA ASP A 190 -13.60 -4.46 -19.54
C ASP A 190 -14.91 -5.27 -19.66
N LEU A 191 -16.01 -4.74 -19.12
CA LEU A 191 -17.33 -5.36 -19.18
C LEU A 191 -17.96 -5.38 -20.59
N GLN A 192 -17.35 -4.71 -21.57
CA GLN A 192 -17.75 -4.66 -22.98
C GLN A 192 -16.77 -5.45 -23.88
N ASP A 193 -15.90 -6.27 -23.28
CA ASP A 193 -14.84 -7.02 -23.97
C ASP A 193 -13.80 -6.14 -24.69
N ILE A 194 -13.69 -4.86 -24.32
CA ILE A 194 -12.65 -3.97 -24.85
C ILE A 194 -11.35 -4.20 -24.08
N PRO A 195 -10.20 -4.39 -24.76
CA PRO A 195 -8.91 -4.54 -24.09
C PRO A 195 -8.58 -3.33 -23.19
N VAL A 196 -8.23 -3.61 -21.94
CA VAL A 196 -7.78 -2.60 -20.98
C VAL A 196 -6.33 -2.85 -20.58
N PRO A 197 -5.50 -1.79 -20.47
CA PRO A 197 -4.14 -1.94 -20.01
C PRO A 197 -4.14 -2.44 -18.57
N TYR A 198 -3.05 -3.10 -18.17
CA TYR A 198 -2.89 -3.47 -16.77
C TYR A 198 -2.84 -2.18 -15.93
N HIS A 199 -1.83 -1.33 -16.00
CA HIS A 199 -1.86 -0.05 -15.26
C HIS A 199 -2.50 1.05 -16.10
N TYR A 200 -3.19 2.00 -15.43
CA TYR A 200 -3.70 3.20 -16.08
C TYR A 200 -2.58 4.20 -16.45
N TYR A 201 -1.35 3.97 -15.95
CA TYR A 201 -0.23 4.92 -16.05
C TYR A 201 1.05 4.34 -16.68
N ASP A 202 1.07 3.04 -17.02
CA ASP A 202 2.22 2.41 -17.67
C ASP A 202 1.80 1.17 -18.49
N GLN A 203 2.78 0.58 -19.19
CA GLN A 203 2.58 -0.59 -20.07
C GLN A 203 3.10 -1.91 -19.43
N MET A 204 3.27 -1.96 -18.11
CA MET A 204 3.74 -3.16 -17.41
C MET A 204 2.68 -4.25 -17.41
N LYS A 205 3.11 -5.51 -17.31
CA LYS A 205 2.23 -6.69 -17.25
C LYS A 205 2.11 -7.24 -15.82
N PRO A 206 0.99 -7.91 -15.48
CA PRO A 206 0.81 -8.53 -14.16
C PRO A 206 1.80 -9.66 -13.92
N HIS A 207 2.40 -9.68 -12.73
CA HIS A 207 3.19 -10.81 -12.27
C HIS A 207 2.29 -11.89 -11.64
N ARG A 208 1.64 -12.71 -12.48
CA ARG A 208 0.58 -13.67 -12.10
C ARG A 208 1.00 -14.78 -11.13
N TYR A 209 2.30 -14.92 -10.84
CA TYR A 209 2.82 -15.95 -9.94
C TYR A 209 2.56 -15.66 -8.43
N MET A 210 2.71 -14.40 -8.01
CA MET A 210 2.72 -14.06 -6.58
C MET A 210 1.31 -13.91 -6.00
N HIS A 211 0.45 -13.24 -6.75
CA HIS A 211 -0.90 -12.84 -6.34
C HIS A 211 -1.94 -13.60 -7.15
N LYS A 212 -3.08 -13.89 -6.51
CA LYS A 212 -4.27 -14.44 -7.18
C LYS A 212 -5.32 -13.36 -7.25
N MET A 213 -5.02 -12.25 -7.94
CA MET A 213 -5.89 -11.08 -7.95
C MET A 213 -7.31 -11.38 -8.47
N PRO A 214 -7.54 -12.29 -9.45
CA PRO A 214 -8.90 -12.72 -9.78
C PRO A 214 -9.66 -13.35 -8.60
N GLU A 215 -9.00 -14.19 -7.78
CA GLU A 215 -9.62 -14.75 -6.57
C GLU A 215 -9.88 -13.67 -5.53
N GLU A 216 -8.95 -12.72 -5.34
CA GLU A 216 -9.10 -11.57 -4.46
C GLU A 216 -10.29 -10.70 -4.89
N PHE A 217 -10.44 -10.42 -6.18
CA PHE A 217 -11.56 -9.66 -6.73
C PHE A 217 -12.90 -10.34 -6.44
N VAL A 218 -12.99 -11.68 -6.56
CA VAL A 218 -14.21 -12.40 -6.20
C VAL A 218 -14.56 -12.19 -4.72
N ARG A 219 -13.57 -12.12 -3.81
CA ARG A 219 -13.82 -11.81 -2.39
C ARG A 219 -14.30 -10.38 -2.19
N LEU A 220 -13.70 -9.42 -2.89
CA LEU A 220 -14.15 -8.03 -2.85
C LEU A 220 -15.56 -7.87 -3.42
N LEU A 221 -15.91 -8.61 -4.48
CA LEU A 221 -17.24 -8.61 -5.08
C LEU A 221 -18.28 -9.21 -4.12
N GLN A 222 -17.93 -10.25 -3.37
CA GLN A 222 -18.77 -10.80 -2.30
C GLN A 222 -19.01 -9.79 -1.17
N LEU A 223 -17.96 -9.06 -0.76
CA LEU A 223 -18.09 -8.00 0.24
C LEU A 223 -18.94 -6.84 -0.29
N HIS A 224 -18.82 -6.52 -1.58
CA HIS A 224 -19.65 -5.53 -2.24
C HIS A 224 -21.13 -5.91 -2.25
N SER A 225 -21.46 -7.15 -2.62
CA SER A 225 -22.86 -7.61 -2.63
C SER A 225 -23.48 -7.70 -1.23
N GLN A 226 -22.66 -7.75 -0.18
CA GLN A 226 -23.07 -7.71 1.22
C GLN A 226 -23.20 -6.29 1.78
N GLY A 227 -22.86 -5.26 0.99
CA GLY A 227 -22.88 -3.86 1.44
C GLY A 227 -21.71 -3.47 2.35
N ALA A 228 -20.68 -4.32 2.47
CA ALA A 228 -19.52 -4.02 3.32
C ALA A 228 -18.55 -3.00 2.66
N LEU A 229 -18.55 -2.92 1.33
CA LEU A 229 -17.81 -1.92 0.56
C LEU A 229 -18.52 -1.63 -0.77
N THR A 230 -18.14 -0.55 -1.43
CA THR A 230 -18.59 -0.26 -2.80
C THR A 230 -17.45 -0.49 -3.79
N LEU A 231 -17.60 -1.45 -4.71
CA LEU A 231 -16.72 -1.59 -5.86
C LEU A 231 -17.23 -0.71 -7.01
N HIS A 232 -16.44 0.27 -7.43
CA HIS A 232 -16.73 1.08 -8.61
C HIS A 232 -16.08 0.46 -9.84
N LEU A 233 -16.92 -0.12 -10.72
CA LEU A 233 -16.50 -0.85 -11.93
C LEU A 233 -16.91 -0.14 -13.23
N GLN A 234 -17.56 1.01 -13.13
CA GLN A 234 -18.03 1.81 -14.27
C GLN A 234 -17.51 3.25 -14.16
N PRO A 235 -17.53 4.03 -15.26
CA PRO A 235 -17.18 5.44 -15.21
C PRO A 235 -17.96 6.19 -14.12
N CYS A 236 -17.28 7.10 -13.41
CA CYS A 236 -17.93 7.93 -12.41
C CYS A 236 -18.89 8.91 -13.09
N SER A 237 -20.08 9.11 -12.50
CA SER A 237 -21.01 10.15 -12.94
C SER A 237 -20.42 11.54 -12.67
N SER A 238 -20.61 12.48 -13.59
CA SER A 238 -20.13 13.87 -13.47
C SER A 238 -20.79 14.66 -12.32
N ASP A 239 -21.85 14.12 -11.71
CA ASP A 239 -22.72 14.83 -10.76
C ASP A 239 -22.32 14.68 -9.28
N THR A 240 -21.24 13.97 -8.97
CA THR A 240 -20.67 13.92 -7.62
C THR A 240 -19.36 14.72 -7.57
N ARG A 241 -19.48 16.04 -7.46
CA ARG A 241 -18.41 16.94 -6.99
C ARG A 241 -18.66 17.37 -5.55
#